data_AF-A0A834HQ55-F1
#
_entry.id   AF-A0A834HQ55-F1
#
_cell.length_a   1.000
_cell.length_b   1.000
_cell.length_c   1.000
_cell.angle_alpha   90.00
_cell.angle_beta   90.00
_cell.angle_gamma   90.00
#
_symmetry.space_group_name_H-M   'P 1'
#
loop_
_entity.id
_entity.type
_entity.pdbx_description
1 polymer ?
#
loop_
_entity_poly.entity_id
_entity_poly.type
_entity_poly.pdbx_seq_one_letter_code
_entity_poly.pdbx_strand_id
1 'polypeptide(L)'
;MSFPTKEERAKCWGARDKYWECLDSQSGQENVCKEFRNLYEKSCSAQWVKHFDRKRNYLRFKEKIETDGIPTKIKSDSTAFLPRRVYHKIVTVF
;
A
#
# COMPACT_ATOMS: atom_id res chain seq x y z
N MET A 1 -8.70 -22.54 -7.40
CA MET A 1 -8.80 -21.07 -7.26
C MET A 1 -10.03 -20.63 -8.02
N SER A 2 -11.07 -20.17 -7.32
CA SER A 2 -12.28 -19.64 -7.97
C SER A 2 -11.98 -18.25 -8.54
N PHE A 3 -12.34 -18.03 -9.81
CA PHE A 3 -12.24 -16.71 -10.41
C PHE A 3 -13.36 -15.84 -9.84
N PRO A 4 -13.06 -14.68 -9.23
CA PRO A 4 -14.09 -13.85 -8.63
C PRO A 4 -15.06 -13.35 -9.71
N THR A 5 -16.35 -13.43 -9.41
CA THR A 5 -17.41 -12.96 -10.28
C THR A 5 -17.33 -11.43 -10.45
N LYS A 6 -18.05 -10.89 -11.45
CA LYS A 6 -18.08 -9.44 -11.69
C LYS A 6 -18.54 -8.66 -10.45
N GLU A 7 -19.52 -9.20 -9.73
CA GLU A 7 -20.09 -8.59 -8.53
C GLU A 7 -19.11 -8.61 -7.35
N GLU A 8 -18.42 -9.73 -7.12
CA GLU A 8 -17.38 -9.83 -6.08
C GLU A 8 -16.22 -8.87 -6.35
N ARG A 9 -15.83 -8.73 -7.62
CA ARG A 9 -14.80 -7.74 -8.03
C ARG A 9 -15.26 -6.31 -7.73
N ALA A 10 -16.51 -5.97 -8.03
CA ALA A 10 -17.06 -4.65 -7.75
C ALA A 10 -17.12 -4.38 -6.23
N LYS A 11 -17.56 -5.36 -5.42
CA LYS A 11 -17.56 -5.26 -3.96
C LYS A 11 -16.16 -5.06 -3.40
N CYS A 12 -15.19 -5.82 -3.90
CA CYS A 12 -13.79 -5.68 -3.50
C CYS A 12 -13.23 -4.28 -3.79
N TRP A 13 -13.46 -3.75 -5.00
CA TRP A 13 -13.00 -2.40 -5.35
C TRP A 13 -13.70 -1.33 -4.51
N GLY A 14 -14.99 -1.46 -4.22
CA GLY A 14 -15.69 -0.55 -3.33
C GLY A 14 -15.17 -0.57 -1.89
N ALA A 15 -14.84 -1.75 -1.36
CA ALA A 15 -14.22 -1.87 -0.03
C ALA A 15 -12.81 -1.28 0.01
N ARG A 16 -12.02 -1.48 -1.06
CA ARG A 16 -10.71 -0.85 -1.24
C ARG A 16 -10.82 0.67 -1.18
N ASP A 17 -11.73 1.25 -1.96
CA ASP A 17 -11.85 2.70 -2.11
C ASP A 17 -12.26 3.36 -0.79
N LYS A 18 -13.16 2.75 -0.01
CA LYS A 18 -13.49 3.20 1.35
C LYS A 18 -12.30 3.15 2.31
N TYR A 19 -11.53 2.05 2.29
CA TYR A 19 -10.31 1.95 3.11
C TYR A 19 -9.30 3.02 2.73
N TRP A 20 -9.16 3.27 1.43
CA TRP A 20 -8.26 4.25 0.85
C TRP A 20 -8.63 5.69 1.22
N GLU A 21 -9.91 6.04 1.08
CA GLU A 21 -10.47 7.33 1.49
C GLU A 21 -10.29 7.60 2.99
N CYS A 22 -10.48 6.57 3.83
CA CYS A 22 -10.25 6.67 5.27
C CYS A 22 -8.78 6.99 5.60
N LEU A 23 -7.83 6.29 4.96
CA LEU A 23 -6.40 6.54 5.15
C LEU A 23 -5.98 7.94 4.71
N ASP A 24 -6.56 8.44 3.62
CA ASP A 24 -6.23 9.74 3.05
C ASP A 24 -6.84 10.87 3.91
N SER A 25 -8.04 10.67 4.44
CA SER A 25 -8.72 11.63 5.34
C SER A 25 -8.05 11.76 6.71
N GLN A 26 -7.45 10.69 7.21
CA GLN A 26 -6.87 10.65 8.56
C GLN A 26 -5.34 10.69 8.59
N SER A 27 -4.71 11.15 7.51
CA SER A 27 -3.24 11.28 7.40
C SER A 27 -2.47 10.00 7.77
N GLY A 28 -3.04 8.82 7.51
CA GLY A 28 -2.40 7.53 7.79
C GLY A 28 -2.59 6.95 9.19
N GLN A 29 -3.60 7.40 9.96
CA GLN A 29 -3.97 6.72 11.20
C GLN A 29 -4.67 5.38 10.94
N GLU A 30 -3.86 4.32 10.86
CA GLU A 30 -4.30 2.97 10.55
C GLU A 30 -5.31 2.42 11.57
N ASN A 31 -5.22 2.86 12.83
CA ASN A 31 -6.08 2.42 13.92
C ASN A 31 -7.57 2.68 13.70
N VAL A 32 -7.92 3.78 13.05
CA VAL A 32 -9.33 4.14 12.83
C VAL A 32 -9.89 3.45 11.59
N CYS A 33 -9.02 3.11 10.63
CA CYS A 33 -9.40 2.44 9.39
C CYS A 33 -9.35 0.90 9.50
N LYS A 34 -9.08 0.32 10.68
CA LYS A 34 -9.03 -1.14 10.91
C LYS A 34 -10.33 -1.85 10.53
N GLU A 35 -11.48 -1.24 10.79
CA GLU A 35 -12.79 -1.79 10.40
C GLU A 35 -12.91 -1.92 8.87
N PHE A 36 -12.50 -0.88 8.13
CA PHE A 36 -12.47 -0.91 6.67
C PHE A 36 -11.41 -1.88 6.13
N ARG A 37 -10.29 -2.04 6.83
CA ARG A 37 -9.26 -3.04 6.51
C ARG A 37 -9.81 -4.45 6.59
N ASN A 38 -10.53 -4.78 7.66
CA ASN A 38 -11.16 -6.08 7.84
C ASN A 38 -12.20 -6.36 6.74
N LEU A 39 -13.02 -5.37 6.38
CA LEU A 39 -13.98 -5.50 5.29
C LEU A 39 -13.29 -5.74 3.94
N TYR A 40 -12.19 -5.04 3.70
CA TYR A 40 -11.41 -5.14 2.48
C TYR A 40 -10.75 -6.53 2.33
N GLU A 41 -10.16 -7.06 3.40
CA GLU A 41 -9.56 -8.41 3.40
C GLU A 41 -10.60 -9.53 3.26
N LYS A 42 -11.81 -9.34 3.80
CA LYS A 42 -12.92 -10.30 3.63
C LYS A 42 -13.54 -10.24 2.23
N SER A 43 -13.57 -9.06 1.62
CA SER A 43 -14.23 -8.85 0.31
C SER A 43 -13.32 -9.16 -0.87
N CYS A 44 -12.00 -9.10 -0.68
CA CYS A 44 -10.99 -9.27 -1.72
C CYS A 44 -10.18 -10.54 -1.53
N SER A 45 -9.68 -11.11 -2.63
CA SER A 45 -8.68 -12.18 -2.52
C SER A 45 -7.39 -11.64 -1.87
N ALA A 46 -6.70 -12.49 -1.11
CA ALA A 46 -5.43 -12.12 -0.47
C ALA A 46 -4.35 -11.65 -1.48
N GLN A 47 -4.37 -12.16 -2.71
CA GLN A 47 -3.47 -11.72 -3.78
C GLN A 47 -3.75 -10.28 -4.21
N TRP A 48 -5.02 -9.92 -4.33
CA TRP A 48 -5.41 -8.56 -4.70
C TRP A 48 -5.11 -7.57 -3.59
N VAL A 49 -5.37 -7.94 -2.33
CA VAL A 49 -4.99 -7.13 -1.16
C VAL A 49 -3.51 -6.77 -1.22
N LYS A 50 -2.64 -7.78 -1.35
CA LYS A 50 -1.18 -7.57 -1.47
C LYS A 50 -0.79 -6.70 -2.65
N HIS A 51 -1.42 -6.90 -3.80
CA HIS A 51 -1.14 -6.11 -5.01
C HIS A 51 -1.50 -4.63 -4.81
N PHE A 52 -2.69 -4.36 -4.30
CA PHE A 52 -3.20 -3.02 -4.08
C PHE A 52 -2.45 -2.29 -2.97
N ASP A 53 -2.08 -2.97 -1.88
CA ASP A 53 -1.25 -2.39 -0.82
C ASP A 53 0.11 -1.94 -1.35
N ARG A 54 0.78 -2.80 -2.13
CA ARG A 54 2.02 -2.42 -2.84
C ARG A 54 1.80 -1.22 -3.76
N LYS A 55 0.71 -1.20 -4.53
CA LYS A 55 0.39 -0.10 -5.43
C LYS A 55 0.18 1.21 -4.67
N ARG A 56 -0.54 1.21 -3.55
CA ARG A 56 -0.73 2.40 -2.72
C ARG A 56 0.59 2.92 -2.16
N ASN A 57 1.44 2.03 -1.62
CA ASN A 57 2.77 2.40 -1.14
C ASN A 57 3.64 3.02 -2.24
N TYR A 58 3.58 2.48 -3.46
CA TYR A 58 4.26 3.06 -4.62
C TYR A 58 3.79 4.49 -4.90
N LEU A 59 2.47 4.71 -4.93
CA LEU A 59 1.90 6.01 -5.24
C LEU A 59 2.27 7.05 -4.19
N ARG A 60 2.23 6.68 -2.90
CA ARG A 60 2.67 7.57 -1.81
C ARG A 60 4.16 7.86 -1.86
N PHE A 61 4.98 6.88 -2.22
CA PHE A 61 6.41 7.12 -2.45
C PHE A 61 6.65 8.04 -3.64
N LYS A 62 5.94 7.80 -4.75
CA LYS A 62 6.02 8.64 -5.96
C LYS A 62 5.65 10.09 -5.65
N GLU A 63 4.55 10.30 -4.94
CA GLU A 63 4.11 11.62 -4.47
C GLU A 63 5.21 12.32 -3.65
N LYS A 64 5.82 11.62 -2.67
CA LYS A 64 6.93 12.18 -1.86
C LYS A 64 8.16 12.55 -2.69
N ILE A 65 8.51 11.76 -3.71
CA ILE A 65 9.64 12.06 -4.60
C ILE A 65 9.32 13.26 -5.49
N GLU A 66 8.07 13.42 -5.91
CA GLU A 66 7.63 14.58 -6.70
C GLU A 66 7.59 15.87 -5.84
N THR A 67 7.20 15.78 -4.56
CA THR A 67 7.16 16.94 -3.65
C THR A 67 8.54 17.34 -3.12
N ASP A 68 9.34 16.36 -2.69
CA ASP A 68 10.59 16.61 -1.94
C ASP A 68 11.84 16.58 -2.85
N GLY A 69 11.66 16.21 -4.12
CA GLY A 69 12.74 15.99 -5.08
C GLY A 69 13.45 14.64 -4.89
N ILE A 70 14.12 14.16 -5.94
CA ILE A 70 14.91 12.92 -5.87
C ILE A 70 16.07 13.15 -4.89
N PRO A 71 16.24 12.34 -3.82
CA PRO A 71 17.35 12.51 -2.90
C PRO A 71 18.67 12.14 -3.59
N THR A 72 19.32 13.11 -4.23
CA THR A 72 20.70 13.01 -4.72
C THR A 72 21.65 13.24 -3.55
N LYS A 73 21.74 12.27 -2.63
CA LYS A 73 22.84 12.21 -1.68
C LYS A 73 23.46 10.82 -1.76
N ILE A 74 24.45 10.71 -2.63
CA ILE A 74 25.59 9.81 -2.43
C ILE A 74 26.24 10.27 -1.11
N LYS A 75 25.82 9.69 0.00
CA LYS A 75 26.66 9.62 1.19
C LYS A 75 27.10 8.18 1.30
N SER A 76 28.40 8.01 1.28
CA SER A 76 29.12 6.76 1.48
C SER A 76 28.71 6.11 2.80
N ASP A 77 27.68 5.28 2.74
CA ASP A 77 27.47 4.22 3.72
C ASP A 77 27.60 2.91 2.95
N SER A 78 28.56 2.09 3.38
CA SER A 78 29.02 0.84 2.75
C SER A 78 28.02 -0.31 2.83
N THR A 79 26.72 -0.03 2.69
CA THR A 79 25.65 -1.02 2.50
C THR A 79 24.98 -0.89 1.12
N ALA A 80 25.65 -0.22 0.18
CA ALA A 80 25.19 0.08 -1.18
C ALA A 80 25.32 -1.08 -2.19
N PHE A 81 25.25 -2.33 -1.74
CA PHE A 81 25.10 -3.49 -2.63
C PHE A 81 24.03 -4.45 -2.09
N LEU A 82 22.78 -4.00 -2.07
CA LEU A 82 21.66 -4.94 -2.13
C LEU A 82 20.77 -4.60 -3.34
N PRO A 83 20.50 -5.58 -4.21
CA PRO A 83 19.82 -5.37 -5.47
C PRO A 83 18.39 -4.88 -5.20
N ARG A 84 18.00 -3.78 -5.87
CA ARG A 84 16.62 -3.30 -6.13
C ARG A 84 15.50 -4.07 -5.39
N ARG A 85 15.38 -3.87 -4.08
CA ARG A 85 14.18 -4.23 -3.30
C ARG A 85 13.96 -3.20 -2.18
N VAL A 86 13.68 -1.95 -2.55
CA VAL A 86 13.33 -0.85 -1.64
C VAL A 86 11.93 -1.04 -0.99
N TYR A 87 11.29 -2.19 -1.17
CA TYR A 87 9.97 -2.50 -0.62
C TYR A 87 9.98 -3.19 0.76
N HIS A 88 11.15 -3.57 1.28
CA HIS A 88 11.22 -4.47 2.44
C HIS A 88 11.59 -3.81 3.78
N LYS A 89 11.89 -2.50 3.80
CA LYS A 89 12.27 -1.79 5.04
C LYS A 89 11.11 -1.08 5.76
N ILE A 90 9.86 -1.24 5.30
CA ILE A 90 8.65 -0.74 5.99
C ILE A 90 7.73 -1.92 6.41
N VAL A 91 8.27 -3.14 6.54
CA VAL A 91 7.54 -4.27 7.16
C VAL A 91 8.09 -4.58 8.57
N THR A 92 8.98 -3.74 9.09
CA THR A 92 9.61 -3.90 10.40
C THR A 92 9.33 -2.71 11.32
N VAL A 93 8.11 -2.18 11.23
CA VAL A 93 7.44 -1.51 12.36
C VAL A 93 6.02 -2.09 12.43
N PHE A 94 5.98 -3.41 12.58
CA PHE A 94 4.94 -4.11 13.34
C PHE A 94 5.54 -4.43 14.69
#